data_AF-A0A2V5KGJ0-F1
#
_entry.id   AF-A0A2V5KGJ0-F1
#
_cell.length_a   1.000
_cell.length_b   1.000
_cell.length_c   1.000
_cell.angle_alpha   90.00
_cell.angle_beta   90.00
_cell.angle_gamma   90.00
#
_symmetry.space_group_name_H-M   'P 1'
#
loop_
_entity.id
_entity.type
_entity.pdbx_description
1 polymer ?
#
loop_
_entity_poly.entity_id
_entity_poly.type
_entity_poly.pdbx_seq_one_letter_code
_entity_poly.pdbx_strand_id
1 'polypeptide(L)'
;MARRSRTKSGFSRIKRMSSMARSVAHASRLCPIQLASRKLALPSRGSILFHVEKIDLLAVALGLAALAGINLYLTVFATGLAIHFHWITLAQQYQSLEILGDPWIISVAGVLYLLEFFADKIPWVDSIWDAVHTVIRPIGGALLAIQVLGHPNPPLTVIVALLAGGTSLIAHTVKAATRLASNTSPEPFSNIGLSIGEDIAVLGGLALVHFNPVLALIVFLIGIGAFFYFAPKILRAIKTKIWLAWKKLNGPANHKMPVQLPIVLPNRLAFVFHRDNVLGETIAWTARCISGRGRRIPANLFGALVATREEPRKLLFVTRKFARTIDLGDALVAHESRFLFENLVISPAAAKGQTYSFIFPRSDGAVVEQIVHDLHQQLSEPVLTEQEQGAAV
;
A
#
# COMPACT_ATOMS: atom_id res chain seq x y z
N MET A 1 0.65 90.66 43.03
CA MET A 1 -0.02 91.93 42.71
C MET A 1 -1.34 91.60 42.04
N ALA A 2 -2.47 92.10 42.57
CA ALA A 2 -3.79 92.39 41.96
C ALA A 2 -4.27 91.57 40.71
N ARG A 3 -5.53 91.22 40.46
CA ARG A 3 -6.86 91.60 40.97
C ARG A 3 -7.87 90.68 40.27
N ARG A 4 -9.07 90.57 40.86
CA ARG A 4 -10.28 89.86 40.38
C ARG A 4 -10.88 90.39 39.05
N SER A 5 -11.56 89.50 38.32
CA SER A 5 -12.94 89.64 37.79
C SER A 5 -13.45 88.20 37.46
N ARG A 6 -14.50 87.58 38.05
CA ARG A 6 -15.97 87.83 38.05
C ARG A 6 -16.50 88.12 36.64
N THR A 7 -17.48 87.44 36.02
CA THR A 7 -18.57 86.50 36.41
C THR A 7 -19.08 85.80 35.12
N LYS A 8 -19.71 84.62 35.17
CA LYS A 8 -21.18 84.37 35.06
C LYS A 8 -21.40 82.85 35.30
N SER A 9 -22.08 82.38 36.34
CA SER A 9 -23.55 82.16 36.47
C SER A 9 -24.21 81.66 35.17
N GLY A 10 -24.87 80.52 35.07
CA GLY A 10 -25.30 79.52 36.04
C GLY A 10 -26.14 78.44 35.33
N PHE A 11 -26.71 77.55 36.13
CA PHE A 11 -27.77 76.58 35.77
C PHE A 11 -27.38 75.29 35.04
N SER A 12 -27.00 74.27 35.81
CA SER A 12 -27.77 73.01 35.85
C SER A 12 -27.44 72.24 37.13
N ARG A 13 -28.03 72.71 38.23
CA ARG A 13 -28.13 71.97 39.49
C ARG A 13 -29.30 71.01 39.34
N ILE A 14 -29.11 69.74 39.70
CA ILE A 14 -30.05 68.85 40.43
C ILE A 14 -29.80 67.39 40.02
N LYS A 15 -29.58 66.55 41.05
CA LYS A 15 -29.43 65.08 41.05
C LYS A 15 -28.06 64.49 40.67
N ARG A 16 -27.03 64.92 41.41
CA ARG A 16 -26.07 63.96 41.99
C ARG A 16 -26.31 63.91 43.50
N MET A 17 -26.27 62.69 44.03
CA MET A 17 -26.15 62.36 45.45
C MET A 17 -27.42 62.49 46.30
N SER A 18 -28.22 61.43 46.24
CA SER A 18 -28.91 60.90 47.41
C SER A 18 -28.57 59.42 47.48
N SER A 19 -27.89 59.03 48.58
CA SER A 19 -27.89 57.67 49.15
C SER A 19 -27.20 56.57 48.31
N MET A 20 -25.95 56.14 48.53
CA MET A 20 -25.18 56.00 49.79
C MET A 20 -25.92 55.27 50.92
N ALA A 21 -26.78 54.32 50.56
CA ALA A 21 -27.34 53.32 51.48
C ALA A 21 -27.57 51.95 50.79
N ARG A 22 -26.63 51.54 49.91
CA ARG A 22 -26.62 50.19 49.30
C ARG A 22 -25.19 49.67 49.10
N SER A 23 -24.33 49.96 50.08
CA SER A 23 -23.06 49.26 50.26
C SER A 23 -23.08 48.66 51.66
N VAL A 24 -22.84 47.35 51.75
CA VAL A 24 -22.58 46.59 52.99
C VAL A 24 -23.82 46.21 53.82
N ALA A 25 -24.67 45.34 53.28
CA ALA A 25 -25.37 44.31 54.07
C ALA A 25 -25.61 43.08 53.21
N HIS A 26 -25.12 41.94 53.69
CA HIS A 26 -25.16 40.59 53.10
C HIS A 26 -24.14 40.23 52.00
N ALA A 27 -22.90 40.09 52.47
CA ALA A 27 -22.16 38.85 52.19
C ALA A 27 -23.03 37.61 52.49
N SER A 28 -22.73 36.49 51.81
CA SER A 28 -23.29 35.14 51.99
C SER A 28 -24.73 34.91 51.50
N ARG A 29 -24.91 34.71 50.19
CA ARG A 29 -25.76 33.62 49.66
C ARG A 29 -25.08 32.99 48.44
N LEU A 30 -25.12 31.68 48.45
CA LEU A 30 -24.28 30.79 47.67
C LEU A 30 -24.60 30.86 46.17
N CYS A 31 -23.55 30.60 45.39
CA CYS A 31 -23.58 30.08 44.03
C CYS A 31 -24.76 29.10 43.82
N PRO A 32 -25.74 29.38 42.96
CA PRO A 32 -26.34 28.31 42.19
C PRO A 32 -25.33 28.03 41.08
N ILE A 33 -24.63 26.91 41.20
CA ILE A 33 -24.11 26.20 40.05
C ILE A 33 -25.31 26.06 39.10
N GLN A 34 -25.43 26.98 38.13
CA GLN A 34 -26.20 26.74 36.93
C GLN A 34 -25.41 25.66 36.21
N LEU A 35 -25.67 24.43 36.64
CA LEU A 35 -25.44 23.21 35.89
C LEU A 35 -26.30 23.39 34.65
N ALA A 36 -25.77 24.13 33.68
CA ALA A 36 -26.32 24.23 32.36
C ALA A 36 -26.36 22.79 31.89
N SER A 37 -27.55 22.20 31.99
CA SER A 37 -27.84 20.90 31.45
C SER A 37 -27.53 21.04 29.98
N ARG A 38 -26.32 20.63 29.56
CA ARG A 38 -26.06 20.23 28.19
C ARG A 38 -27.04 19.09 27.97
N LYS A 39 -28.28 19.41 27.59
CA LYS A 39 -29.13 18.50 26.85
C LYS A 39 -28.21 18.05 25.74
N LEU A 40 -27.76 16.79 25.82
CA LEU A 40 -27.14 16.11 24.71
C LEU A 40 -28.25 16.14 23.64
N ALA A 41 -28.21 17.16 22.78
CA ALA A 41 -29.20 17.37 21.76
C ALA A 41 -28.98 16.21 20.79
N LEU A 42 -29.73 15.13 21.00
CA LEU A 42 -29.79 14.03 20.07
C LEU A 42 -30.13 14.64 18.71
N PRO A 43 -29.34 14.34 17.65
CA PRO A 43 -29.57 14.93 16.35
C PRO A 43 -31.04 14.72 15.96
N SER A 44 -31.69 15.75 15.45
CA SER A 44 -33.09 15.66 15.05
C SER A 44 -33.25 14.55 14.01
N ARG A 45 -34.36 13.81 14.04
CA ARG A 45 -34.61 12.70 13.10
C ARG A 45 -34.38 13.09 11.63
N GLY A 46 -34.68 14.35 11.27
CA GLY A 46 -34.41 14.91 9.94
C GLY A 46 -32.93 15.10 9.63
N SER A 47 -32.11 15.51 10.60
CA SER A 47 -30.66 15.61 10.41
C SER A 47 -30.02 14.23 10.23
N ILE A 48 -30.42 13.21 10.99
CA ILE A 48 -29.90 11.84 10.84
C ILE A 48 -30.23 11.30 9.44
N LEU A 49 -31.47 11.45 8.98
CA LEU A 49 -31.92 10.96 7.68
C LEU A 49 -31.11 11.58 6.52
N PHE A 50 -30.86 12.89 6.58
CA PHE A 50 -30.08 13.61 5.58
C PHE A 50 -28.60 13.18 5.54
N HIS A 51 -28.01 12.84 6.68
CA HIS A 51 -26.63 12.34 6.70
C HIS A 51 -26.54 10.93 6.14
N VAL A 52 -27.51 10.07 6.44
CA VAL A 52 -27.59 8.70 5.89
C VAL A 52 -27.73 8.74 4.37
N GLU A 53 -28.61 9.58 3.83
CA GLU A 53 -28.81 9.73 2.38
C GLU A 53 -27.53 10.18 1.64
N LYS A 54 -26.77 11.10 2.24
CA LYS A 54 -25.47 11.53 1.68
C LYS A 54 -24.40 10.45 1.73
N ILE A 55 -24.39 9.65 2.80
CA ILE A 55 -23.46 8.52 2.92
C ILE A 55 -23.81 7.45 1.88
N ASP A 56 -25.09 7.19 1.63
CA ASP A 56 -25.54 6.25 0.59
C ASP A 56 -25.15 6.72 -0.81
N LEU A 57 -25.32 8.00 -1.13
CA LEU A 57 -24.86 8.57 -2.40
C LEU A 57 -23.35 8.37 -2.61
N LEU A 58 -22.55 8.67 -1.59
CA LEU A 58 -21.10 8.49 -1.65
C LEU A 58 -20.72 7.01 -1.75
N ALA A 59 -21.43 6.15 -1.03
CA ALA A 59 -21.23 4.72 -1.04
C ALA A 59 -21.49 4.09 -2.41
N VAL A 60 -22.60 4.46 -3.06
CA VAL A 60 -22.92 4.02 -4.41
C VAL A 60 -21.89 4.58 -5.41
N ALA A 61 -21.55 5.86 -5.31
CA ALA A 61 -20.61 6.51 -6.23
C ALA A 61 -19.20 5.89 -6.18
N LEU A 62 -18.64 5.77 -4.98
CA LEU A 62 -17.32 5.16 -4.79
C LEU A 62 -17.36 3.65 -5.02
N GLY A 63 -18.48 3.00 -4.73
CA GLY A 63 -18.66 1.57 -4.98
C GLY A 63 -18.67 1.24 -6.46
N LEU A 64 -19.46 1.95 -7.27
CA LEU A 64 -19.43 1.81 -8.72
C LEU A 64 -18.05 2.17 -9.30
N ALA A 65 -17.38 3.21 -8.76
CA ALA A 65 -16.03 3.55 -9.20
C ALA A 65 -15.00 2.44 -8.88
N ALA A 66 -15.09 1.81 -7.71
CA ALA A 66 -14.24 0.68 -7.33
C ALA A 66 -14.47 -0.53 -8.23
N LEU A 67 -15.74 -0.89 -8.47
CA LEU A 67 -16.11 -2.00 -9.36
C LEU A 67 -15.66 -1.74 -10.80
N ALA A 68 -15.77 -0.50 -11.27
CA ALA A 68 -15.25 -0.09 -12.57
C ALA A 68 -13.72 -0.21 -12.67
N GLY A 69 -13.00 -0.03 -11.56
CA GLY A 69 -11.58 -0.34 -11.48
C GLY A 69 -11.25 -1.82 -11.69
N ILE A 70 -12.16 -2.73 -11.31
CA ILE A 70 -12.01 -4.18 -11.51
C ILE A 70 -12.45 -4.58 -12.93
N ASN A 71 -13.68 -4.24 -13.32
CA ASN A 71 -14.23 -4.46 -14.67
C ASN A 71 -15.22 -3.33 -15.03
N LEU A 72 -14.73 -2.30 -15.75
CA LEU A 72 -15.54 -1.14 -16.15
C LEU A 72 -16.73 -1.56 -17.01
N TYR A 73 -16.48 -2.38 -18.03
CA TYR A 73 -17.51 -2.72 -19.00
C TYR A 73 -18.58 -3.61 -18.39
N LEU A 74 -18.21 -4.59 -17.56
CA LEU A 74 -19.18 -5.39 -16.82
C LEU A 74 -19.99 -4.53 -15.83
N THR A 75 -19.34 -3.59 -15.15
CA THR A 75 -20.02 -2.66 -14.22
C THR A 75 -21.10 -1.86 -14.94
N VAL A 76 -20.76 -1.26 -16.10
CA VAL A 76 -21.69 -0.49 -16.93
C VAL A 76 -22.78 -1.39 -17.52
N PHE A 77 -22.40 -2.53 -18.09
CA PHE A 77 -23.31 -3.46 -18.75
C PHE A 77 -24.36 -4.02 -17.78
N ALA A 78 -23.92 -4.57 -16.64
CA ALA A 78 -24.83 -5.16 -15.66
C ALA A 78 -25.73 -4.11 -14.99
N THR A 79 -25.20 -2.93 -14.68
CA THR A 79 -26.02 -1.83 -14.16
C THR A 79 -27.04 -1.37 -15.20
N GLY A 80 -26.62 -1.22 -16.46
CA GLY A 80 -27.49 -0.82 -17.57
C GLY A 80 -28.61 -1.82 -17.82
N LEU A 81 -28.31 -3.13 -17.84
CA LEU A 81 -29.33 -4.18 -17.96
C LEU A 81 -30.35 -4.13 -16.81
N ALA A 82 -29.87 -3.96 -15.58
CA ALA A 82 -30.74 -3.89 -14.41
C ALA A 82 -31.71 -2.70 -14.48
N ILE A 83 -31.26 -1.57 -15.03
CA ILE A 83 -32.10 -0.38 -15.26
C ILE A 83 -33.06 -0.62 -16.42
N HIS A 84 -32.56 -1.09 -17.57
CA HIS A 84 -33.31 -1.27 -18.81
C HIS A 84 -34.47 -2.27 -18.66
N PHE A 85 -34.23 -3.39 -17.97
CA PHE A 85 -35.25 -4.41 -17.71
C PHE A 85 -36.02 -4.17 -16.41
N HIS A 86 -35.84 -3.03 -15.76
CA HIS A 86 -36.50 -2.66 -14.51
C HIS A 86 -36.31 -3.70 -13.37
N TRP A 87 -35.15 -4.37 -13.33
CA TRP A 87 -34.78 -5.24 -12.20
C TRP A 87 -34.54 -4.43 -10.93
N ILE A 88 -34.14 -3.17 -11.10
CA ILE A 88 -33.99 -2.20 -10.02
C ILE A 88 -34.83 -0.95 -10.32
N THR A 89 -35.49 -0.43 -9.29
CA THR A 89 -36.16 0.87 -9.34
C THR A 89 -35.21 1.94 -8.82
N LEU A 90 -34.81 2.89 -9.68
CA LEU A 90 -33.96 4.00 -9.28
C LEU A 90 -34.74 4.95 -8.37
N ALA A 91 -34.16 5.26 -7.22
CA ALA A 91 -34.64 6.36 -6.39
C ALA A 91 -34.34 7.70 -7.09
N GLN A 92 -35.12 8.74 -6.76
CA GLN A 92 -35.01 10.07 -7.38
C GLN A 92 -33.58 10.63 -7.36
N GLN A 93 -32.82 10.37 -6.30
CA GLN A 93 -31.43 10.82 -6.16
C GLN A 93 -30.45 10.17 -7.15
N TYR A 94 -30.80 9.01 -7.73
CA TYR A 94 -29.98 8.25 -8.67
C TYR A 94 -30.45 8.40 -10.12
N GLN A 95 -31.44 9.25 -10.42
CA GLN A 95 -32.08 9.30 -11.73
C GLN A 95 -31.10 9.56 -12.88
N SER A 96 -29.99 10.26 -12.62
CA SER A 96 -28.96 10.51 -13.64
C SER A 96 -28.21 9.24 -14.10
N LEU A 97 -28.33 8.11 -13.39
CA LEU A 97 -27.86 6.79 -13.83
C LEU A 97 -28.77 6.15 -14.89
N GLU A 98 -30.00 6.64 -15.07
CA GLU A 98 -30.97 6.07 -16.02
C GLU A 98 -30.40 6.01 -17.45
N ILE A 99 -29.49 6.92 -17.80
CA ILE A 99 -28.79 6.92 -19.08
C ILE A 99 -28.05 5.60 -19.36
N LEU A 100 -27.60 4.88 -18.34
CA LEU A 100 -26.95 3.57 -18.52
C LEU A 100 -27.93 2.50 -19.04
N GLY A 101 -29.23 2.71 -18.89
CA GLY A 101 -30.29 1.86 -19.43
C GLY A 101 -30.53 2.02 -20.94
N ASP A 102 -29.81 2.92 -21.61
CA ASP A 102 -29.90 3.11 -23.06
C ASP A 102 -29.36 1.88 -23.82
N PRO A 103 -30.11 1.32 -24.80
CA PRO A 103 -29.71 0.14 -25.54
C PRO A 103 -28.34 0.25 -26.23
N TRP A 104 -27.92 1.44 -26.67
CA TRP A 104 -26.60 1.63 -27.28
C TRP A 104 -25.49 1.54 -26.24
N ILE A 105 -25.66 2.16 -25.08
CA ILE A 105 -24.69 2.09 -23.98
C ILE A 105 -24.54 0.63 -23.52
N ILE A 106 -25.65 -0.09 -23.34
CA ILE A 106 -25.65 -1.51 -22.97
C ILE A 106 -24.94 -2.34 -24.04
N SER A 107 -25.26 -2.13 -25.31
CA SER A 107 -24.67 -2.91 -26.41
C SER A 107 -23.17 -2.70 -26.51
N VAL A 108 -22.69 -1.45 -26.44
CA VAL A 108 -21.26 -1.12 -26.49
C VAL A 108 -20.54 -1.69 -25.27
N ALA A 109 -21.09 -1.51 -24.07
CA ALA A 109 -20.52 -2.06 -22.85
C ALA A 109 -20.46 -3.60 -22.88
N GLY A 110 -21.51 -4.25 -23.40
CA GLY A 110 -21.55 -5.71 -23.56
C GLY A 110 -20.49 -6.23 -24.54
N VAL A 111 -20.32 -5.58 -25.69
CA VAL A 111 -19.26 -5.95 -26.65
C VAL A 111 -17.87 -5.75 -26.05
N LEU A 112 -17.62 -4.60 -25.40
CA LEU A 112 -16.33 -4.33 -24.77
C LEU A 112 -16.06 -5.28 -23.59
N TYR A 113 -17.08 -5.67 -22.83
CA TYR A 113 -16.97 -6.71 -21.81
C TYR A 113 -16.61 -8.06 -22.41
N LEU A 114 -17.25 -8.48 -23.51
CA LEU A 114 -16.89 -9.72 -24.19
C LEU A 114 -15.43 -9.69 -24.67
N LEU A 115 -15.00 -8.58 -25.27
CA LEU A 115 -13.61 -8.40 -25.68
C LEU A 115 -12.66 -8.50 -24.49
N GLU A 116 -12.95 -7.84 -23.37
CA GLU A 116 -12.17 -7.94 -22.13
C GLU A 116 -12.12 -9.39 -21.61
N PHE A 117 -13.28 -10.06 -21.55
CA PHE A 117 -13.40 -11.43 -21.07
C PHE A 117 -12.55 -12.41 -21.89
N PHE A 118 -12.46 -12.23 -23.20
CA PHE A 118 -11.60 -13.06 -24.05
C PHE A 118 -10.13 -12.61 -24.00
N ALA A 119 -9.86 -11.31 -23.96
CA ALA A 119 -8.51 -10.76 -23.83
C ALA A 119 -7.80 -11.28 -22.58
N ASP A 120 -8.52 -11.36 -21.46
CA ASP A 120 -8.02 -11.85 -20.18
C ASP A 120 -7.58 -13.33 -20.19
N LYS A 121 -7.98 -14.09 -21.22
CA LYS A 121 -7.63 -15.51 -21.36
C LYS A 121 -6.40 -15.73 -22.25
N ILE A 122 -5.96 -14.71 -22.99
CA ILE A 122 -4.83 -14.79 -23.90
C ILE A 122 -3.61 -14.12 -23.24
N PRO A 123 -2.52 -14.87 -22.98
CA PRO A 123 -1.29 -14.28 -22.42
C PRO A 123 -0.79 -13.12 -23.29
N TRP A 124 -0.25 -12.09 -22.64
CA TRP A 124 0.25 -10.83 -23.24
C TRP A 124 -0.84 -9.87 -23.70
N VAL A 125 -1.93 -10.39 -24.29
CA VAL A 125 -3.10 -9.57 -24.65
C VAL A 125 -3.73 -8.98 -23.39
N ASP A 126 -3.84 -9.78 -22.33
CA ASP A 126 -4.25 -9.37 -20.99
C ASP A 126 -3.47 -8.15 -20.48
N SER A 127 -2.15 -8.19 -20.62
CA SER A 127 -1.23 -7.17 -20.13
C SER A 127 -1.32 -5.87 -20.94
N ILE A 128 -1.48 -5.98 -22.26
CA ILE A 128 -1.69 -4.83 -23.15
C ILE A 128 -3.04 -4.18 -22.85
N TRP A 129 -4.09 -4.99 -22.68
CA TRP A 129 -5.42 -4.53 -22.30
C TRP A 129 -5.38 -3.78 -20.97
N ASP A 130 -4.77 -4.35 -19.94
CA ASP A 130 -4.64 -3.71 -18.62
C ASP A 130 -3.81 -2.42 -18.67
N ALA A 131 -2.80 -2.35 -19.54
CA ALA A 131 -2.01 -1.13 -19.72
C ALA A 131 -2.86 0.03 -20.26
N VAL A 132 -3.66 -0.21 -21.31
CA VAL A 132 -4.59 0.79 -21.86
C VAL A 132 -5.62 1.19 -20.81
N HIS A 133 -6.14 0.22 -20.06
CA HIS A 133 -7.19 0.44 -19.07
C HIS A 133 -6.72 1.09 -17.77
N THR A 134 -5.41 1.24 -17.57
CA THR A 134 -4.85 2.07 -16.50
C THR A 134 -5.28 3.54 -16.64
N VAL A 135 -5.64 3.98 -17.86
CA VAL A 135 -6.18 5.33 -18.12
C VAL A 135 -7.70 5.32 -18.24
N ILE A 136 -8.27 4.36 -18.98
CA ILE A 136 -9.71 4.33 -19.28
C ILE A 136 -10.54 4.11 -18.01
N ARG A 137 -10.13 3.21 -17.11
CA ARG A 137 -10.92 2.86 -15.92
C ARG A 137 -11.05 4.02 -14.92
N PRO A 138 -9.97 4.73 -14.55
CA PRO A 138 -10.11 5.92 -13.71
C PRO A 138 -11.08 6.96 -14.26
N ILE A 139 -11.06 7.18 -15.58
CA ILE A 139 -11.99 8.10 -16.24
C ILE A 139 -13.42 7.55 -16.16
N GLY A 140 -13.64 6.27 -16.51
CA GLY A 140 -14.95 5.64 -16.44
C GLY A 140 -15.55 5.61 -15.03
N GLY A 141 -14.75 5.28 -14.02
CA GLY A 141 -15.15 5.31 -12.62
C GLY A 141 -15.51 6.71 -12.13
N ALA A 142 -14.75 7.73 -12.54
CA ALA A 142 -15.07 9.13 -12.28
C ALA A 142 -16.41 9.55 -12.91
N LEU A 143 -16.63 9.20 -14.17
CA LEU A 143 -17.88 9.51 -14.88
C LEU A 143 -19.08 8.81 -14.22
N LEU A 144 -18.96 7.54 -13.86
CA LEU A 144 -20.02 6.82 -13.14
C LEU A 144 -20.38 7.50 -11.81
N ALA A 145 -19.37 7.90 -11.02
CA ALA A 145 -19.61 8.61 -9.78
C ALA A 145 -20.29 9.98 -9.99
N ILE A 146 -19.90 10.73 -11.03
CA ILE A 146 -20.55 12.00 -11.37
C ILE A 146 -22.03 11.76 -11.74
N GLN A 147 -22.33 10.70 -12.50
CA GLN A 147 -23.71 10.34 -12.83
C GLN A 147 -24.52 9.94 -11.61
N VAL A 148 -23.93 9.24 -10.64
CA VAL A 148 -24.61 8.91 -9.37
C VAL A 148 -25.03 10.17 -8.61
N LEU A 149 -24.19 11.22 -8.63
CA LEU A 149 -24.43 12.47 -7.91
C LEU A 149 -25.30 13.49 -8.68
N GLY A 150 -25.66 13.22 -9.93
CA GLY A 150 -26.53 14.09 -10.72
C GLY A 150 -25.94 15.46 -11.06
N HIS A 151 -24.71 15.49 -11.59
CA HIS A 151 -24.00 16.71 -12.03
C HIS A 151 -23.90 17.79 -10.92
N PRO A 152 -23.03 17.57 -9.91
CA PRO A 152 -22.90 18.53 -8.83
C PRO A 152 -22.19 19.81 -9.30
N ASN A 153 -22.13 20.81 -8.42
CA ASN A 153 -21.45 22.07 -8.73
C ASN A 153 -19.98 21.84 -9.14
N PRO A 154 -19.35 22.74 -9.93
CA PRO A 154 -18.04 22.48 -10.51
C PRO A 154 -16.94 22.06 -9.51
N PRO A 155 -16.83 22.67 -8.31
CA PRO A 155 -15.85 22.23 -7.32
C PRO A 155 -16.07 20.79 -6.83
N LEU A 156 -17.31 20.40 -6.54
CA LEU A 156 -17.63 19.05 -6.08
C LEU A 156 -17.43 18.02 -7.20
N THR A 157 -17.75 18.37 -8.45
CA THR A 157 -17.48 17.52 -9.61
C THR A 157 -16.01 17.15 -9.71
N VAL A 158 -15.09 18.13 -9.54
CA VAL A 158 -13.65 17.87 -9.53
C VAL A 158 -13.26 16.96 -8.36
N ILE A 159 -13.75 17.23 -7.15
CA ILE A 159 -13.46 16.41 -5.96
C ILE A 159 -13.92 14.96 -6.17
N VAL A 160 -15.15 14.77 -6.65
CA VAL A 160 -15.74 13.45 -6.90
C VAL A 160 -14.98 12.72 -8.00
N ALA A 161 -14.62 13.40 -9.09
CA ALA A 161 -13.83 12.82 -10.15
C ALA A 161 -12.46 12.33 -9.66
N LEU A 162 -11.78 13.12 -8.82
CA LEU A 162 -10.49 12.74 -8.25
C LEU A 162 -10.62 11.55 -7.29
N LEU A 163 -11.64 11.56 -6.42
CA LEU A 163 -11.88 10.47 -5.47
C LEU A 163 -12.30 9.17 -6.17
N ALA A 164 -13.28 9.22 -7.07
CA ALA A 164 -13.74 8.06 -7.81
C ALA A 164 -12.70 7.53 -8.81
N GLY A 165 -12.05 8.42 -9.57
CA GLY A 165 -10.99 8.02 -10.49
C GLY A 165 -9.78 7.43 -9.75
N GLY A 166 -9.40 8.01 -8.61
CA GLY A 166 -8.38 7.43 -7.72
C GLY A 166 -8.79 6.08 -7.15
N THR A 167 -10.05 5.91 -6.76
CA THR A 167 -10.61 4.64 -6.25
C THR A 167 -10.57 3.56 -7.33
N SER A 168 -10.98 3.90 -8.56
CA SER A 168 -10.91 3.00 -9.71
C SER A 168 -9.46 2.62 -10.05
N LEU A 169 -8.53 3.58 -10.01
CA LEU A 169 -7.11 3.32 -10.23
C LEU A 169 -6.52 2.38 -9.17
N ILE A 170 -6.89 2.55 -7.89
CA ILE A 170 -6.46 1.67 -6.80
C ILE A 170 -6.97 0.25 -7.06
N ALA A 171 -8.26 0.09 -7.36
CA ALA A 171 -8.85 -1.21 -7.65
C ALA A 171 -8.20 -1.89 -8.87
N HIS A 172 -7.95 -1.14 -9.96
CA HIS A 172 -7.22 -1.65 -11.12
C HIS A 172 -5.79 -2.07 -10.78
N THR A 173 -5.10 -1.29 -9.94
CA THR A 173 -3.73 -1.61 -9.49
C THR A 173 -3.71 -2.91 -8.67
N VAL A 174 -4.73 -3.16 -7.85
CA VAL A 174 -4.87 -4.43 -7.12
C VAL A 174 -5.03 -5.60 -8.10
N LYS A 175 -5.89 -5.48 -9.13
CA LYS A 175 -6.04 -6.47 -10.21
C LYS A 175 -4.73 -6.72 -10.97
N ALA A 176 -4.03 -5.67 -11.37
CA ALA A 176 -2.75 -5.82 -12.06
C ALA A 176 -1.68 -6.48 -11.16
N ALA A 177 -1.68 -6.18 -9.86
CA ALA A 177 -0.76 -6.77 -8.89
C ALA A 177 -1.02 -8.25 -8.64
N THR A 178 -2.28 -8.70 -8.61
CA THR A 178 -2.62 -10.13 -8.45
C THR A 178 -2.16 -10.93 -9.66
N ARG A 179 -2.31 -10.39 -10.88
CA ARG A 179 -1.79 -11.01 -12.11
C ARG A 179 -0.26 -11.15 -12.11
N LEU A 180 0.46 -10.13 -11.64
CA LEU A 180 1.92 -10.20 -11.50
C LEU A 180 2.39 -11.27 -10.50
N ALA A 181 1.56 -11.56 -9.49
CA ALA A 181 1.83 -12.62 -8.53
C ALA A 181 1.52 -14.01 -9.11
N SER A 182 0.40 -14.19 -9.81
CA SER A 182 0.01 -15.47 -10.41
C SER A 182 0.88 -15.88 -11.59
N ASN A 183 1.34 -14.93 -12.41
CA ASN A 183 2.23 -15.15 -13.55
C ASN A 183 3.64 -15.69 -13.18
N THR A 184 3.89 -16.01 -11.91
CA THR A 184 5.09 -16.74 -11.47
C THR A 184 4.98 -18.26 -11.65
N SER A 185 3.78 -18.79 -11.92
CA SER A 185 3.56 -20.15 -12.42
C SER A 185 2.67 -20.09 -13.67
N PRO A 186 3.16 -20.44 -14.88
CA PRO A 186 2.40 -20.36 -16.11
C PRO A 186 1.40 -21.52 -16.20
N GLU A 187 0.35 -21.49 -15.37
CA GLU A 187 -0.77 -22.41 -15.48
C GLU A 187 -1.99 -21.64 -16.00
N PRO A 188 -2.48 -21.92 -17.24
CA PRO A 188 -3.58 -21.18 -17.86
C PRO A 188 -4.87 -21.20 -17.01
N PHE A 189 -5.03 -22.21 -16.17
CA PHE A 189 -6.14 -22.31 -15.22
C PHE A 189 -6.14 -21.21 -14.15
N SER A 190 -4.98 -20.71 -13.72
CA SER A 190 -4.91 -19.65 -12.69
C SER A 190 -5.45 -18.32 -13.22
N ASN A 191 -5.16 -17.98 -14.48
CA ASN A 191 -5.60 -16.71 -15.07
C ASN A 191 -7.09 -16.74 -15.40
N ILE A 192 -7.60 -17.88 -15.87
CA ILE A 192 -9.04 -18.08 -16.07
C ILE A 192 -9.79 -17.97 -14.74
N GLY A 193 -9.30 -18.64 -13.69
CA GLY A 193 -9.92 -18.59 -12.36
C GLY A 193 -9.94 -17.18 -11.76
N LEU A 194 -8.85 -16.41 -11.93
CA LEU A 194 -8.78 -15.01 -11.51
C LEU A 194 -9.77 -14.14 -12.27
N SER A 195 -9.82 -14.24 -13.60
CA SER A 195 -10.75 -13.47 -14.44
C SER A 195 -12.22 -13.77 -14.09
N ILE A 196 -12.58 -15.04 -13.90
CA ILE A 196 -13.95 -15.42 -13.46
C ILE A 196 -14.24 -14.89 -12.05
N GLY A 197 -13.26 -14.98 -11.14
CA GLY A 197 -13.38 -14.45 -9.78
C GLY A 197 -13.59 -12.93 -9.76
N GLU A 198 -12.92 -12.20 -10.66
CA GLU A 198 -13.11 -10.75 -10.85
C GLU A 198 -14.54 -10.43 -11.30
N ASP A 199 -15.07 -11.16 -12.29
CA ASP A 199 -16.43 -10.95 -12.78
C ASP A 199 -17.49 -11.26 -11.70
N ILE A 200 -17.32 -12.34 -10.95
CA ILE A 200 -18.18 -12.67 -9.80
C ILE A 200 -18.08 -11.58 -8.73
N ALA A 201 -16.88 -11.07 -8.44
CA ALA A 201 -16.69 -10.00 -7.47
C ALA A 201 -17.37 -8.70 -7.91
N VAL A 202 -17.37 -8.40 -9.22
CA VAL A 202 -18.06 -7.23 -9.77
C VAL A 202 -19.57 -7.38 -9.67
N LEU A 203 -20.14 -8.52 -10.09
CA LEU A 203 -21.59 -8.77 -9.98
C LEU A 203 -22.06 -8.82 -8.53
N GLY A 204 -21.31 -9.50 -7.65
CA GLY A 204 -21.59 -9.55 -6.21
C GLY A 204 -21.43 -8.18 -5.55
N GLY A 205 -20.46 -7.39 -5.99
CA GLY A 205 -20.26 -6.02 -5.55
C GLY A 205 -21.39 -5.09 -5.98
N LEU A 206 -21.90 -5.23 -7.21
CA LEU A 206 -23.08 -4.50 -7.68
C LEU A 206 -24.31 -4.84 -6.85
N ALA A 207 -24.54 -6.12 -6.59
CA ALA A 207 -25.61 -6.56 -5.69
C ALA A 207 -25.44 -5.98 -4.28
N LEU A 208 -24.21 -5.97 -3.75
CA LEU A 208 -23.93 -5.39 -2.44
C LEU A 208 -24.18 -3.88 -2.40
N VAL A 209 -23.77 -3.14 -3.43
CA VAL A 209 -24.04 -1.70 -3.57
C VAL A 209 -25.54 -1.43 -3.63
N HIS A 210 -26.31 -2.27 -4.34
CA HIS A 210 -27.75 -2.13 -4.45
C HIS A 210 -28.49 -2.40 -3.13
N PHE A 211 -28.18 -3.52 -2.46
CA PHE A 211 -28.90 -3.93 -1.26
C PHE A 211 -28.40 -3.28 0.04
N ASN A 212 -27.09 -3.03 0.15
CA ASN A 212 -26.46 -2.51 1.36
C ASN A 212 -25.30 -1.55 1.03
N PRO A 213 -25.59 -0.32 0.56
CA PRO A 213 -24.57 0.63 0.11
C PRO A 213 -23.53 0.94 1.20
N VAL A 214 -23.97 1.16 2.45
CA VAL A 214 -23.05 1.42 3.58
C VAL A 214 -22.09 0.24 3.81
N LEU A 215 -22.58 -1.00 3.72
CA LEU A 215 -21.71 -2.18 3.87
C LEU A 215 -20.71 -2.26 2.71
N ALA A 216 -21.16 -1.98 1.48
CA ALA A 216 -20.29 -1.90 0.32
C ALA A 216 -19.16 -0.88 0.56
N LEU A 217 -19.51 0.34 1.02
CA LEU A 217 -18.53 1.38 1.34
C LEU A 217 -17.52 0.92 2.39
N ILE A 218 -17.96 0.26 3.46
CA ILE A 218 -17.05 -0.28 4.49
C ILE A 218 -16.08 -1.30 3.88
N VAL A 219 -16.57 -2.24 3.07
CA VAL A 219 -15.74 -3.23 2.38
C VAL A 219 -14.72 -2.54 1.46
N PHE A 220 -15.13 -1.52 0.70
CA PHE A 220 -14.22 -0.76 -0.15
C PHE A 220 -13.16 0.01 0.65
N LEU A 221 -13.53 0.65 1.76
CA LEU A 221 -12.58 1.35 2.62
C LEU A 221 -11.57 0.40 3.26
N ILE A 222 -12.00 -0.80 3.66
CA ILE A 222 -11.10 -1.87 4.11
C ILE A 222 -10.14 -2.27 2.98
N GLY A 223 -10.65 -2.42 1.75
CA GLY A 223 -9.83 -2.70 0.57
C GLY A 223 -8.78 -1.63 0.29
N ILE A 224 -9.15 -0.34 0.36
CA ILE A 224 -8.21 0.79 0.22
C ILE A 224 -7.18 0.77 1.35
N GLY A 225 -7.60 0.55 2.59
CA GLY A 225 -6.71 0.43 3.74
C GLY A 225 -5.70 -0.72 3.57
N ALA A 226 -6.17 -1.88 3.11
CA ALA A 226 -5.31 -3.02 2.78
C ALA A 226 -4.33 -2.68 1.65
N PHE A 227 -4.79 -1.99 0.60
CA PHE A 227 -3.91 -1.54 -0.48
C PHE A 227 -2.77 -0.67 0.04
N PHE A 228 -3.06 0.38 0.82
CA PHE A 228 -2.00 1.24 1.37
C PHE A 228 -1.09 0.52 2.36
N TYR A 229 -1.62 -0.45 3.13
CA TYR A 229 -0.82 -1.28 4.02
C TYR A 229 0.17 -2.19 3.26
N PHE A 230 -0.27 -2.81 2.15
CA PHE A 230 0.56 -3.71 1.34
C PHE A 230 1.39 -3.01 0.25
N ALA A 231 1.01 -1.79 -0.16
CA ALA A 231 1.67 -1.04 -1.23
C ALA A 231 3.19 -0.92 -1.06
N PRO A 232 3.75 -0.61 0.13
CA PRO A 232 5.20 -0.55 0.31
C PRO A 232 5.91 -1.90 0.07
N LYS A 233 5.24 -3.03 0.31
CA LYS A 233 5.78 -4.37 0.02
C LYS A 233 5.74 -4.64 -1.48
N ILE A 234 4.63 -4.33 -2.13
CA ILE A 234 4.42 -4.51 -3.57
C ILE A 234 5.40 -3.63 -4.38
N LEU A 235 5.49 -2.34 -4.06
CA LEU A 235 6.39 -1.39 -4.74
C LEU A 235 7.86 -1.80 -4.61
N ARG A 236 8.26 -2.35 -3.46
CA ARG A 236 9.62 -2.91 -3.29
C ARG A 236 9.86 -4.10 -4.21
N ALA A 237 8.91 -5.03 -4.30
CA ALA A 237 9.03 -6.19 -5.19
C ALA A 237 9.10 -5.78 -6.67
N ILE A 238 8.23 -4.87 -7.11
CA ILE A 238 8.21 -4.34 -8.48
C ILE A 238 9.54 -3.66 -8.82
N LYS A 239 10.02 -2.76 -7.94
CA LYS A 239 11.29 -2.06 -8.13
C LYS A 239 12.46 -3.04 -8.30
N THR A 240 12.51 -4.09 -7.47
CA THR A 240 13.55 -5.12 -7.57
C THR A 240 13.49 -5.85 -8.90
N LYS A 241 12.30 -6.31 -9.33
CA LYS A 241 12.13 -7.02 -10.60
C LYS A 241 12.51 -6.14 -11.80
N ILE A 242 12.07 -4.88 -11.83
CA ILE A 242 12.44 -3.92 -12.88
C ILE A 242 13.95 -3.71 -12.91
N TRP A 243 14.58 -3.53 -11.75
CA TRP A 243 16.03 -3.36 -11.66
C TRP A 243 16.79 -4.59 -12.16
N LEU A 244 16.35 -5.80 -11.80
CA LEU A 244 16.94 -7.06 -12.27
C LEU A 244 16.78 -7.23 -13.79
N ALA A 245 15.59 -6.93 -14.34
CA ALA A 245 15.33 -6.97 -15.77
C ALA A 245 16.25 -5.98 -16.52
N TRP A 246 16.37 -4.75 -16.01
CA TRP A 246 17.26 -3.74 -16.59
C TRP A 246 18.74 -4.16 -16.50
N LYS A 247 19.16 -4.77 -15.40
CA LYS A 247 20.51 -5.33 -15.24
C LYS A 247 20.79 -6.49 -16.19
N LYS A 248 19.80 -7.36 -16.44
CA LYS A 248 19.92 -8.46 -17.40
C LYS A 248 20.07 -7.94 -18.84
N LEU A 249 19.30 -6.92 -19.22
CA LEU A 249 19.38 -6.31 -20.55
C LEU A 249 20.72 -5.61 -20.81
N ASN A 250 21.32 -5.02 -19.76
CA ASN A 250 22.61 -4.31 -19.85
C ASN A 250 23.82 -5.17 -19.44
N GLY A 251 23.62 -6.44 -19.09
CA GLY A 251 24.67 -7.29 -18.53
C GLY A 251 25.53 -7.96 -19.61
N PRO A 252 26.85 -8.03 -19.46
CA PRO A 252 27.71 -8.75 -20.40
C PRO A 252 27.38 -10.25 -20.39
N ALA A 253 27.33 -10.87 -21.57
CA ALA A 253 26.97 -12.28 -21.75
C ALA A 253 28.05 -13.29 -21.27
N ASN A 254 29.24 -12.82 -20.90
CA ASN A 254 30.40 -13.68 -20.72
C ASN A 254 30.60 -14.10 -19.24
N HIS A 255 30.35 -15.37 -18.95
CA HIS A 255 30.34 -15.95 -17.59
C HIS A 255 31.66 -16.63 -17.20
N LYS A 256 32.71 -16.55 -18.04
CA LYS A 256 33.95 -17.34 -17.89
C LYS A 256 35.18 -16.50 -17.51
N MET A 257 35.04 -15.53 -16.61
CA MET A 257 36.21 -14.85 -16.03
C MET A 257 36.46 -15.35 -14.61
N PRO A 258 37.72 -15.57 -14.20
CA PRO A 258 38.03 -15.85 -12.80
C PRO A 258 37.59 -14.64 -11.95
N VAL A 259 36.65 -14.89 -11.04
CA VAL A 259 36.06 -13.84 -10.19
C VAL A 259 36.80 -13.82 -8.86
N GLN A 260 37.43 -12.69 -8.55
CA GLN A 260 37.88 -12.41 -7.19
C GLN A 260 36.74 -11.75 -6.40
N LEU A 261 36.43 -12.28 -5.22
CA LEU A 261 35.38 -11.71 -4.39
C LEU A 261 35.83 -10.34 -3.82
N PRO A 262 35.02 -9.28 -3.96
CA PRO A 262 35.39 -7.95 -3.47
C PRO A 262 35.54 -7.92 -1.95
N ILE A 263 36.67 -7.43 -1.45
CA ILE A 263 36.93 -7.27 -0.01
C ILE A 263 36.39 -5.93 0.52
N VAL A 264 36.08 -4.99 -0.37
CA VAL A 264 35.67 -3.62 -0.01
C VAL A 264 34.15 -3.52 0.06
N LEU A 265 33.63 -3.19 1.24
CA LEU A 265 32.21 -2.88 1.43
C LEU A 265 31.90 -1.46 0.93
N PRO A 266 30.84 -1.25 0.13
CA PRO A 266 30.49 0.10 -0.33
C PRO A 266 30.24 1.07 0.83
N ASN A 267 30.74 2.32 0.72
CA ASN A 267 30.66 3.34 1.79
C ASN A 267 29.25 3.52 2.38
N ARG A 268 28.20 3.34 1.57
CA ARG A 268 26.79 3.45 2.02
C ARG A 268 26.36 2.35 3.00
N LEU A 269 27.07 1.23 3.04
CA LEU A 269 26.83 0.09 3.92
C LEU A 269 27.89 0.00 5.03
N ALA A 270 29.10 0.50 4.77
CA ALA A 270 30.21 0.51 5.72
C ALA A 270 29.85 1.09 7.08
N PHE A 271 29.12 2.22 7.12
CA PHE A 271 28.67 2.82 8.39
C PHE A 271 27.87 1.86 9.26
N VAL A 272 26.94 1.10 8.67
CA VAL A 272 26.09 0.15 9.41
C VAL A 272 26.90 -1.06 9.85
N PHE A 273 27.80 -1.55 8.99
CA PHE A 273 28.70 -2.65 9.33
C PHE A 273 29.62 -2.28 10.50
N HIS A 274 30.32 -1.15 10.45
CA HIS A 274 31.23 -0.73 11.53
C HIS A 274 30.52 -0.43 12.84
N ARG A 275 29.28 0.07 12.80
CA ARG A 275 28.49 0.29 14.01
C ARG A 275 28.13 -1.01 14.70
N ASP A 276 27.82 -2.05 13.93
CA ASP A 276 27.38 -3.34 14.47
C ASP A 276 28.58 -4.31 14.68
N ASN A 277 29.74 -4.07 14.04
CA ASN A 277 31.01 -4.81 14.18
C ASN A 277 31.86 -4.24 15.34
N VAL A 278 31.44 -4.54 16.57
CA VAL A 278 32.14 -4.09 17.79
C VAL A 278 33.47 -4.82 18.00
N LEU A 279 33.61 -6.04 17.47
CA LEU A 279 34.78 -6.91 17.64
C LEU A 279 35.94 -6.59 16.69
N GLY A 280 35.76 -5.65 15.75
CA GLY A 280 36.80 -5.26 14.80
C GLY A 280 37.10 -6.32 13.75
N GLU A 281 36.12 -7.18 13.43
CA GLU A 281 36.25 -8.27 12.48
C GLU A 281 36.68 -7.78 11.09
N THR A 282 37.60 -8.51 10.48
CA THR A 282 38.13 -8.22 9.14
C THR A 282 37.28 -8.90 8.08
N ILE A 283 37.01 -8.16 7.01
CA ILE A 283 36.18 -8.65 5.91
C ILE A 283 36.98 -9.68 5.09
N ALA A 284 36.44 -10.89 4.97
CA ALA A 284 36.94 -11.90 4.04
C ALA A 284 36.50 -11.57 2.61
N TRP A 285 35.20 -11.33 2.43
CA TRP A 285 34.60 -10.88 1.18
C TRP A 285 33.24 -10.22 1.39
N THR A 286 32.81 -9.49 0.35
CA THR A 286 31.50 -8.83 0.27
C THR A 286 30.86 -9.09 -1.08
N ALA A 287 29.54 -9.25 -1.08
CA ALA A 287 28.78 -9.48 -2.30
C ALA A 287 27.47 -8.70 -2.28
N ARG A 288 27.27 -7.82 -3.27
CA ARG A 288 26.03 -7.03 -3.36
C ARG A 288 24.88 -7.93 -3.78
N CYS A 289 23.81 -7.95 -2.98
CA CYS A 289 22.67 -8.81 -3.23
C CYS A 289 21.36 -8.12 -2.84
N ILE A 290 20.27 -8.81 -3.15
CA ILE A 290 18.93 -8.47 -2.68
C ILE A 290 18.45 -9.60 -1.77
N SER A 291 17.82 -9.28 -0.65
CA SER A 291 17.22 -10.29 0.21
C SER A 291 16.03 -10.98 -0.49
N GLY A 292 16.02 -12.30 -0.46
CA GLY A 292 14.89 -13.15 -0.83
C GLY A 292 14.08 -13.57 0.40
N ARG A 293 13.77 -14.86 0.51
CA ARG A 293 13.11 -15.44 1.69
C ARG A 293 14.11 -15.47 2.87
N GLY A 294 13.69 -15.07 4.06
CA GLY A 294 14.52 -15.16 5.25
C GLY A 294 13.76 -14.74 6.51
N ARG A 295 14.07 -15.34 7.67
CA ARG A 295 13.44 -14.95 8.93
C ARG A 295 13.98 -13.60 9.38
N ARG A 296 13.10 -12.70 9.82
CA ARG A 296 13.46 -11.34 10.30
C ARG A 296 14.22 -10.46 9.28
N ILE A 297 14.37 -10.92 8.04
CA ILE A 297 14.90 -10.16 6.91
C ILE A 297 13.75 -9.97 5.92
N PRO A 298 13.22 -8.75 5.76
CA PRO A 298 12.21 -8.49 4.75
C PRO A 298 12.75 -8.80 3.35
N ALA A 299 11.94 -9.43 2.51
CA ALA A 299 12.29 -9.67 1.11
C ALA A 299 12.42 -8.36 0.32
N ASN A 300 13.13 -8.42 -0.81
CA ASN A 300 13.35 -7.33 -1.76
C ASN A 300 14.08 -6.11 -1.16
N LEU A 301 15.01 -6.34 -0.21
CA LEU A 301 15.90 -5.29 0.30
C LEU A 301 17.26 -5.37 -0.38
N PHE A 302 17.73 -4.23 -0.90
CA PHE A 302 19.07 -4.10 -1.43
C PHE A 302 20.08 -4.00 -0.28
N GLY A 303 21.10 -4.85 -0.33
CA GLY A 303 22.16 -4.90 0.68
C GLY A 303 23.44 -5.54 0.13
N ALA A 304 24.25 -6.05 1.04
CA ALA A 304 25.38 -6.90 0.73
C ALA A 304 25.48 -8.02 1.77
N LEU A 305 25.91 -9.20 1.31
CA LEU A 305 26.45 -10.23 2.19
C LEU A 305 27.91 -9.91 2.50
N VAL A 306 28.30 -10.16 3.73
CA VAL A 306 29.65 -9.94 4.25
C VAL A 306 30.03 -11.19 5.05
N ALA A 307 31.13 -11.82 4.66
CA ALA A 307 31.80 -12.84 5.46
C ALA A 307 33.02 -12.21 6.14
N THR A 308 33.28 -12.62 7.38
CA THR A 308 34.43 -12.17 8.18
C THR A 308 35.42 -13.30 8.39
N ARG A 309 36.69 -12.97 8.64
CA ARG A 309 37.75 -13.99 8.78
C ARG A 309 37.74 -14.64 10.17
N GLU A 310 37.31 -13.90 11.17
CA GLU A 310 37.32 -14.32 12.58
C GLU A 310 36.17 -15.26 12.90
N GLU A 311 35.01 -15.08 12.26
CA GLU A 311 33.82 -15.92 12.47
C GLU A 311 33.34 -16.57 11.14
N PRO A 312 34.07 -17.56 10.58
CA PRO A 312 33.78 -18.13 9.26
C PRO A 312 32.42 -18.84 9.16
N ARG A 313 31.81 -19.21 10.29
CA ARG A 313 30.48 -19.84 10.34
C ARG A 313 29.32 -18.84 10.47
N LYS A 314 29.60 -17.54 10.34
CA LYS A 314 28.58 -16.51 10.37
C LYS A 314 28.68 -15.64 9.12
N LEU A 315 27.50 -15.30 8.61
CA LEU A 315 27.36 -14.42 7.46
C LEU A 315 26.52 -13.22 7.83
N LEU A 316 26.97 -12.02 7.51
CA LEU A 316 26.22 -10.79 7.81
C LEU A 316 25.52 -10.29 6.55
N PHE A 317 24.20 -10.10 6.63
CA PHE A 317 23.46 -9.33 5.63
C PHE A 317 23.34 -7.87 6.09
N VAL A 318 24.04 -6.99 5.39
CA VAL A 318 24.12 -5.55 5.72
C VAL A 318 23.26 -4.75 4.76
N THR A 319 22.34 -3.95 5.31
CA THR A 319 21.54 -2.98 4.58
C THR A 319 21.89 -1.56 5.00
N ARG A 320 21.28 -0.55 4.38
CA ARG A 320 21.43 0.84 4.82
C ARG A 320 20.84 1.15 6.20
N LYS A 321 20.04 0.25 6.77
CA LYS A 321 19.31 0.48 8.04
C LYS A 321 19.78 -0.41 9.18
N PHE A 322 20.16 -1.65 8.87
CA PHE A 322 20.53 -2.66 9.87
C PHE A 322 21.50 -3.68 9.25
N ALA A 323 22.30 -4.34 10.10
CA ALA A 323 22.94 -5.60 9.79
C ALA A 323 22.22 -6.77 10.49
N ARG A 324 22.24 -7.95 9.88
CA ARG A 324 21.73 -9.19 10.47
C ARG A 324 22.72 -10.32 10.27
N THR A 325 23.12 -10.94 11.37
CA THR A 325 23.93 -12.16 11.37
C THR A 325 23.07 -13.37 11.05
N ILE A 326 23.59 -14.22 10.19
CA ILE A 326 23.03 -15.49 9.75
C ILE A 326 24.03 -16.53 10.21
N ASP A 327 23.62 -17.38 11.14
CA ASP A 327 24.42 -18.50 11.59
C ASP A 327 24.35 -19.60 10.53
N LEU A 328 25.51 -20.02 10.03
CA LEU A 328 25.62 -21.04 9.01
C LEU A 328 25.57 -22.44 9.62
N GLY A 329 25.97 -22.68 10.88
CA GLY A 329 25.92 -24.01 11.50
C GLY A 329 26.31 -25.16 10.54
N ASP A 330 25.41 -26.14 10.37
CA ASP A 330 25.50 -27.21 9.37
C ASP A 330 24.62 -26.92 8.13
N ALA A 331 24.55 -25.67 7.67
CA ALA A 331 23.65 -25.30 6.57
C ALA A 331 24.12 -25.88 5.22
N LEU A 332 23.17 -26.29 4.41
CA LEU A 332 23.36 -26.61 3.00
C LEU A 332 23.28 -25.32 2.19
N VAL A 333 24.36 -25.02 1.47
CA VAL A 333 24.43 -23.87 0.55
C VAL A 333 24.23 -24.37 -0.88
N ALA A 334 23.32 -23.76 -1.61
CA ALA A 334 22.99 -24.11 -2.98
C ALA A 334 22.90 -22.87 -3.88
N HIS A 335 23.27 -23.05 -5.14
CA HIS A 335 23.08 -22.06 -6.19
C HIS A 335 21.94 -22.50 -7.10
N GLU A 336 20.90 -21.67 -7.19
CA GLU A 336 19.78 -21.87 -8.11
C GLU A 336 19.80 -20.78 -9.19
N SER A 337 19.90 -21.21 -10.45
CA SER A 337 19.86 -20.31 -11.58
C SER A 337 18.41 -20.10 -12.06
N ARG A 338 17.96 -18.84 -12.12
CA ARG A 338 16.59 -18.46 -12.56
C ARG A 338 16.66 -17.54 -13.77
N PHE A 339 15.56 -17.38 -14.50
CA PHE A 339 15.57 -16.60 -15.75
C PHE A 339 16.06 -15.14 -15.59
N LEU A 340 15.67 -14.44 -14.53
CA LEU A 340 16.02 -13.02 -14.32
C LEU A 340 17.18 -12.79 -13.34
N PHE A 341 17.59 -13.80 -12.59
CA PHE A 341 18.52 -13.65 -11.47
C PHE A 341 19.18 -14.97 -11.09
N GLU A 342 20.25 -14.88 -10.33
CA GLU A 342 20.90 -15.99 -9.64
C GLU A 342 20.47 -15.99 -8.18
N ASN A 343 20.31 -17.15 -7.58
CA ASN A 343 19.81 -17.26 -6.21
C ASN A 343 20.77 -18.11 -5.38
N LEU A 344 21.30 -17.52 -4.32
CA LEU A 344 22.04 -18.21 -3.28
C LEU A 344 21.05 -18.63 -2.21
N VAL A 345 20.91 -19.93 -1.98
CA VAL A 345 20.01 -20.51 -0.99
C VAL A 345 20.82 -21.14 0.12
N ILE A 346 20.56 -20.74 1.35
CA ILE A 346 21.17 -21.30 2.56
C ILE A 346 20.04 -21.96 3.33
N SER A 347 20.03 -23.28 3.36
CA SER A 347 19.01 -24.08 4.05
C SER A 347 19.63 -24.84 5.22
N PRO A 348 18.88 -25.09 6.31
CA PRO A 348 19.37 -25.94 7.39
C PRO A 348 19.58 -27.38 6.89
N ALA A 349 20.61 -28.10 7.38
CA ALA A 349 20.69 -29.55 7.14
C ALA A 349 19.57 -30.33 7.84
N ALA A 350 19.13 -29.86 9.02
CA ALA A 350 17.98 -30.45 9.70
C ALA A 350 16.65 -29.97 9.08
N ALA A 351 15.67 -30.86 8.95
CA ALA A 351 14.32 -30.56 8.43
C ALA A 351 13.61 -29.41 9.18
N LYS A 352 14.08 -29.07 10.39
CA LYS A 352 13.59 -27.97 11.21
C LYS A 352 14.64 -26.86 11.30
N GLY A 353 14.56 -25.90 10.40
CA GLY A 353 15.40 -24.70 10.42
C GLY A 353 14.94 -23.65 9.41
N GLN A 354 15.76 -22.63 9.18
CA GLN A 354 15.37 -21.44 8.41
C GLN A 354 16.11 -21.37 7.10
N THR A 355 15.37 -21.37 5.99
CA THR A 355 15.94 -21.10 4.67
C THR A 355 16.09 -19.61 4.44
N TYR A 356 17.30 -19.19 4.09
CA TYR A 356 17.63 -17.87 3.60
C TYR A 356 17.88 -17.93 2.10
N SER A 357 17.47 -16.90 1.38
CA SER A 357 17.69 -16.76 -0.05
C SER A 357 18.19 -15.34 -0.33
N PHE A 358 19.18 -15.23 -1.20
CA PHE A 358 19.77 -13.98 -1.65
C PHE A 358 19.85 -13.95 -3.16
N ILE A 359 19.33 -12.88 -3.74
CA ILE A 359 19.12 -12.71 -5.15
C ILE A 359 20.23 -11.82 -5.72
N PHE A 360 20.84 -12.28 -6.80
CA PHE A 360 21.91 -11.61 -7.51
C PHE A 360 21.52 -11.36 -8.97
N PRO A 361 21.99 -10.29 -9.62
CA PRO A 361 21.86 -10.10 -11.06
C PRO A 361 22.40 -11.31 -11.84
N ARG A 362 21.85 -11.57 -13.04
CA ARG A 362 22.37 -12.63 -13.93
C ARG A 362 23.86 -12.48 -14.26
N SER A 363 24.35 -11.24 -14.34
CA SER A 363 25.77 -10.97 -14.59
C SER A 363 26.70 -11.51 -13.49
N ASP A 364 26.15 -11.78 -12.31
CA ASP A 364 26.93 -12.09 -11.11
C ASP A 364 26.94 -13.61 -10.83
N GLY A 365 26.58 -14.46 -11.80
CA GLY A 365 26.55 -15.92 -11.62
C GLY A 365 27.87 -16.53 -11.16
N ALA A 366 28.98 -16.12 -11.77
CA ALA A 366 30.30 -16.57 -11.34
C ALA A 366 30.68 -16.10 -9.93
N VAL A 367 30.17 -14.94 -9.49
CA VAL A 367 30.32 -14.45 -8.11
C VAL A 367 29.58 -15.38 -7.15
N VAL A 368 28.35 -15.77 -7.50
CA VAL A 368 27.53 -16.68 -6.67
C VAL A 368 28.15 -18.07 -6.58
N GLU A 369 28.64 -18.62 -7.69
CA GLU A 369 29.36 -19.90 -7.70
C GLU A 369 30.60 -19.86 -6.79
N GLN A 370 31.38 -18.79 -6.87
CA GLN A 370 32.56 -18.62 -6.00
C GLN A 370 32.18 -18.50 -4.52
N ILE A 371 31.09 -17.81 -4.19
CA ILE A 371 30.58 -17.73 -2.81
C ILE A 371 30.15 -19.11 -2.31
N VAL A 372 29.45 -19.90 -3.14
CA VAL A 372 29.02 -21.25 -2.74
C VAL A 372 30.24 -22.14 -2.48
N HIS A 373 31.25 -22.06 -3.34
CA HIS A 373 32.49 -22.81 -3.17
C HIS A 373 33.23 -22.45 -1.88
N ASP A 374 33.39 -21.15 -1.59
CA ASP A 374 34.04 -20.65 -0.37
C ASP A 374 33.27 -21.09 0.90
N LEU A 375 31.95 -20.98 0.89
CA LEU A 375 31.12 -21.41 2.02
C LEU A 375 31.15 -22.93 2.22
N HIS A 376 31.17 -23.73 1.14
CA HIS A 376 31.34 -25.19 1.25
C HIS A 376 32.68 -25.59 1.85
N GLN A 377 33.76 -24.89 1.49
CA GLN A 377 35.07 -25.12 2.10
C GLN A 377 35.06 -24.81 3.60
N GLN A 378 34.53 -23.64 3.99
CA GLN A 378 34.43 -23.22 5.40
C GLN A 378 33.58 -24.16 6.25
N LEU A 379 32.51 -24.73 5.67
CA LEU A 379 31.63 -25.67 6.36
C LEU A 379 32.23 -27.09 6.46
N SER A 380 33.14 -27.44 5.55
CA SER A 380 33.82 -28.74 5.55
C SER A 380 34.99 -28.80 6.53
N GLU A 381 35.54 -27.65 6.95
CA GLU A 381 36.63 -27.60 7.93
C GLU A 381 36.11 -27.87 9.37
N PRO A 382 36.70 -28.84 10.09
CA PRO A 382 36.33 -29.14 11.46
C PRO A 382 36.73 -27.98 12.40
N VAL A 383 35.87 -27.65 13.36
CA VAL A 383 36.19 -26.68 14.42
C VAL A 383 37.32 -27.26 15.26
N LEU A 384 38.53 -26.75 15.10
CA LEU A 384 39.58 -26.96 16.10
C LEU A 384 39.12 -26.23 17.36
N THR A 385 38.62 -27.00 18.33
CA THR A 385 38.22 -26.47 19.62
C THR A 385 39.51 -26.24 20.41
N GLU A 386 39.97 -24.99 20.51
CA GLU A 386 41.01 -24.60 21.47
C GLU A 386 40.46 -24.69 22.90
N GLN A 387 40.28 -25.89 23.44
CA GLN A 387 40.03 -26.12 24.86
C GLN A 387 40.61 -27.46 25.34
N GLU A 388 41.93 -27.65 25.23
CA GLU A 388 42.71 -28.56 26.10
C GLU A 388 44.15 -28.04 26.32
N GLN A 389 44.29 -26.85 26.93
CA GLN A 389 45.57 -26.39 27.50
C GLN A 389 45.41 -25.88 28.95
N GLY A 390 44.50 -26.51 29.71
CA GLY A 390 44.24 -26.19 31.11
C GLY A 390 44.43 -27.35 32.09
N ALA A 391 45.20 -28.38 31.74
CA ALA A 391 45.48 -29.53 32.62
C ALA A 391 46.94 -29.98 32.51
N ALA A 392 47.86 -29.12 32.97
CA ALA A 392 49.16 -29.52 33.54
C ALA A 392 49.99 -28.26 33.87
N VAL A 393 49.81 -27.69 35.06
CA VAL A 393 50.89 -27.25 35.99
C VAL A 393 50.33 -27.32 37.40
#